data_AF-A0A925DT69-F1
#
_entry.id   AF-A0A925DT69-F1
#
_cell.length_a   1.000
_cell.length_b   1.000
_cell.length_c   1.000
_cell.angle_alpha   90.00
_cell.angle_beta   90.00
_cell.angle_gamma   90.00
#
_symmetry.space_group_name_H-M   'P 1'
#
loop_
_entity.id
_entity.type
_entity.pdbx_description
1 polymer ?
#
loop_
_entity_poly.entity_id
_entity_poly.type
_entity_poly.pdbx_seq_one_letter_code
_entity_poly.pdbx_strand_id
1 'polypeptide(L)'
;MENFIFIAYGDPQMFVQFYNGKSWSKNKNALGVSHYAGSVYWNMEFDVNDEDTSVIYISTTQLSKSSNGGKTFKTISDYWGPASHADIRDMKILKSTVGGTEDVVGMANDGGVSLSVQGTDDAKGWINANGNGLAITQFWGIGTSEIDPQILMGGGQDNGLYSYVNGNWRAQASGVGDGYDVCISDLNPSYAIGQGNSPGVYLTSNSGENWAGAATVNGPVTSFRRAMQIDKTKHTLWLAHNQLWMKDNANGKLDAKWKQKSFIPHVKSKSGAYLSDVVSCFAVGGKNNSKGMMAYEGPIWANDSLNGKVFYCANLDEEKPVWKDFTRLAPMLDWREITDMIIDENDENKFYTLFESPYDGFDAEVIQVEIFGNGDSVKLTDISYNLPNMPRSKLVMEKNETGNIYMATDSGIYFTNYKLLEEKRWEKFSNSTLPFCNISDLEINYATNRLYVATYGRGVWITPLAETGMNKPVRIKKSVVWDKPKKIDGELIVSAGKTLTISNSVYITSKSKITLKKGAKLIVKQSSRKQLLLDNAGNAFDVSKIVKLKRAVVKIETN
;
A
#
# COMPACT_ATOMS: atom_id res chain seq x y z
N MET A 1 38.52 -2.16 42.77
CA MET A 1 38.51 -1.37 41.53
C MET A 1 37.41 -1.97 40.70
N GLU A 2 36.29 -1.27 40.58
CA GLU A 2 35.22 -1.70 39.67
C GLU A 2 35.82 -1.68 38.27
N ASN A 3 35.91 -2.87 37.66
CA ASN A 3 36.31 -2.98 36.27
C ASN A 3 35.07 -2.64 35.46
N PHE A 4 35.05 -1.46 34.86
CA PHE A 4 34.00 -1.08 33.94
C PHE A 4 34.17 -1.84 32.63
N ILE A 5 33.07 -2.31 32.04
CA ILE A 5 33.04 -2.91 30.71
C ILE A 5 32.74 -1.82 29.70
N PHE A 6 33.55 -1.73 28.64
CA PHE A 6 33.22 -0.89 27.51
C PHE A 6 33.45 -1.64 26.20
N ILE A 7 32.64 -1.29 25.22
CA ILE A 7 32.72 -1.81 23.86
C ILE A 7 33.40 -0.77 23.00
N ALA A 8 34.48 -1.18 22.33
CA ALA A 8 35.16 -0.37 21.33
C ALA A 8 34.80 -0.89 19.94
N TYR A 9 34.38 0.02 19.06
CA TYR A 9 34.09 -0.25 17.66
C TYR A 9 35.27 0.16 16.78
N GLY A 10 35.67 -0.72 15.87
CA GLY A 10 36.56 -0.38 14.76
C GLY A 10 36.15 -1.17 13.53
N ASP A 11 35.84 -0.50 12.43
CA ASP A 11 35.44 -1.09 11.15
C ASP A 11 36.35 -2.28 10.73
N PRO A 12 35.90 -3.56 10.63
CA PRO A 12 34.55 -4.10 10.79
C PRO A 12 34.36 -5.07 11.99
N GLN A 13 34.68 -4.69 13.24
CA GLN A 13 34.69 -5.59 14.40
C GLN A 13 34.33 -4.87 15.72
N MET A 14 33.57 -5.55 16.57
CA MET A 14 33.34 -5.15 17.96
C MET A 14 34.28 -5.91 18.90
N PHE A 15 34.85 -5.19 19.88
CA PHE A 15 35.72 -5.76 20.90
C PHE A 15 35.31 -5.36 22.31
N VAL A 16 35.46 -6.28 23.24
CA VAL A 16 35.22 -6.04 24.67
C VAL A 16 36.53 -5.72 25.37
N GLN A 17 36.56 -4.57 26.03
CA GLN A 17 37.70 -4.12 26.84
C GLN A 17 37.22 -3.72 28.24
N PHE A 18 38.10 -3.87 29.23
CA PHE A 18 37.84 -3.50 30.62
C PHE A 18 38.69 -2.30 31.00
N TYR A 19 38.08 -1.33 31.66
CA TYR A 19 38.77 -0.19 32.25
C TYR A 19 38.83 -0.35 33.76
N ASN A 20 40.04 -0.35 34.30
CA ASN A 20 40.27 -0.50 35.75
C ASN A 20 40.35 0.86 36.50
N GLY A 21 39.96 1.96 35.87
CA GLY A 21 40.15 3.32 36.40
C GLY A 21 41.47 3.99 35.99
N LYS A 22 42.37 3.30 35.29
CA LYS A 22 43.65 3.85 34.81
C LYS A 22 43.96 3.50 33.35
N SER A 23 43.75 2.25 32.95
CA SER A 23 44.12 1.74 31.64
C SER A 23 43.10 0.74 31.11
N TRP A 24 43.03 0.64 29.79
CA TRP A 24 42.26 -0.38 29.07
C TRP A 24 42.99 -1.73 29.06
N SER A 25 42.23 -2.82 29.18
CA SER A 25 42.74 -4.15 28.87
C SER A 25 42.94 -4.32 27.37
N LYS A 26 43.79 -5.28 26.96
CA LYS A 26 43.73 -5.78 25.57
C LYS A 26 42.34 -6.33 25.28
N ASN A 27 41.95 -6.31 23.99
CA ASN A 27 40.73 -6.97 23.50
C ASN A 27 40.68 -8.40 24.05
N LYS A 28 39.60 -8.76 24.73
CA LYS A 28 39.47 -10.09 25.33
C LYS A 28 38.97 -11.14 24.35
N ASN A 29 38.26 -10.73 23.30
CA ASN A 29 37.73 -11.63 22.30
C ASN A 29 38.79 -12.06 21.27
N ALA A 30 38.82 -13.36 20.97
CA ALA A 30 39.76 -13.93 19.99
C ALA A 30 39.44 -13.54 18.54
N LEU A 31 38.17 -13.28 18.24
CA LEU A 31 37.65 -12.76 16.97
C LEU A 31 36.60 -11.69 17.27
N GLY A 32 36.52 -10.64 16.44
CA GLY A 32 35.40 -9.70 16.45
C GLY A 32 34.07 -10.43 16.27
N VAL A 33 32.99 -9.89 16.84
CA VAL A 33 31.65 -10.48 16.69
C VAL A 33 31.21 -10.31 15.24
N SER A 34 31.32 -11.38 14.45
CA SER A 34 31.31 -11.32 12.98
C SER A 34 29.91 -11.52 12.39
N HIS A 35 28.96 -10.65 12.74
CA HIS A 35 27.63 -10.63 12.10
C HIS A 35 27.47 -9.31 11.34
N TYR A 36 28.33 -9.15 10.33
CA TYR A 36 28.71 -7.85 9.74
C TYR A 36 28.01 -7.47 8.44
N ALA A 37 26.95 -8.16 8.04
CA ALA A 37 26.17 -7.70 6.90
C ALA A 37 25.24 -6.55 7.34
N GLY A 38 25.81 -5.43 7.83
CA GLY A 38 25.05 -4.20 8.10
C GLY A 38 25.23 -3.53 9.47
N SER A 39 26.22 -3.86 10.30
CA SER A 39 26.40 -3.16 11.58
C SER A 39 26.87 -1.71 11.36
N VAL A 40 26.00 -0.76 11.71
CA VAL A 40 26.22 0.68 11.65
C VAL A 40 25.71 1.28 12.96
N TYR A 41 25.82 2.60 13.14
CA TYR A 41 25.55 3.28 14.43
C TYR A 41 24.16 3.03 15.06
N TRP A 42 23.21 2.39 14.36
CA TRP A 42 21.81 2.26 14.75
C TRP A 42 21.36 0.87 15.23
N ASN A 43 22.22 -0.16 15.24
CA ASN A 43 21.88 -1.52 15.73
C ASN A 43 22.87 -2.09 16.76
N MET A 44 23.59 -1.23 17.48
CA MET A 44 24.61 -1.65 18.43
C MET A 44 24.12 -1.50 19.87
N GLU A 45 23.64 -2.58 20.45
CA GLU A 45 23.23 -2.61 21.85
C GLU A 45 24.06 -3.61 22.64
N PHE A 46 24.15 -3.37 23.95
CA PHE A 46 24.79 -4.29 24.86
C PHE A 46 24.20 -4.19 26.25
N ASP A 47 24.27 -5.29 26.98
CA ASP A 47 23.89 -5.33 28.38
C ASP A 47 24.70 -6.39 29.11
N VAL A 48 24.91 -6.19 30.41
CA VAL A 48 25.69 -7.08 31.26
C VAL A 48 24.78 -7.60 32.35
N ASN A 49 24.87 -8.90 32.62
CA ASN A 49 24.07 -9.53 33.67
C ASN A 49 24.48 -8.98 35.06
N ASP A 50 23.49 -8.59 35.86
CA ASP A 50 23.68 -7.96 37.17
C ASP A 50 24.16 -8.93 38.27
N GLU A 51 23.89 -10.23 38.10
CA GLU A 51 24.24 -11.30 39.06
C GLU A 51 25.58 -11.98 38.71
N ASP A 52 25.97 -11.98 37.43
CA ASP A 52 27.18 -12.59 36.90
C ASP A 52 27.75 -11.79 35.72
N THR A 53 28.68 -10.89 36.03
CA THR A 53 29.36 -10.02 35.05
C THR A 53 30.22 -10.78 34.00
N SER A 54 30.35 -12.10 34.10
CA SER A 54 30.93 -12.91 33.02
C SER A 54 29.94 -13.14 31.87
N VAL A 55 28.64 -12.92 32.10
CA VAL A 55 27.57 -13.00 31.11
C VAL A 55 27.34 -11.63 30.48
N ILE A 56 27.51 -11.56 29.17
CA ILE A 56 27.42 -10.31 28.38
C ILE A 56 26.58 -10.57 27.13
N TYR A 57 25.63 -9.70 26.86
CA TYR A 57 24.82 -9.70 25.64
C TYR A 57 25.23 -8.53 24.75
N ILE A 58 25.25 -8.78 23.45
CA ILE A 58 25.53 -7.78 22.42
C ILE A 58 24.63 -8.03 21.21
N SER A 59 24.14 -6.97 20.60
CA SER A 59 23.34 -7.06 19.38
C SER A 59 24.01 -6.37 18.20
N THR A 60 23.76 -6.93 17.02
CA THR A 60 23.88 -6.26 15.72
C THR A 60 22.66 -6.64 14.89
N THR A 61 22.86 -7.21 13.70
CA THR A 61 21.84 -7.93 12.94
C THR A 61 21.27 -9.13 13.72
N GLN A 62 22.01 -9.74 14.65
CA GLN A 62 21.52 -10.81 15.54
C GLN A 62 22.07 -10.63 16.95
N LEU A 63 21.44 -11.27 17.93
CA LEU A 63 21.86 -11.20 19.33
C LEU A 63 22.89 -12.30 19.61
N SER A 64 23.94 -11.93 20.34
CA SER A 64 24.95 -12.88 20.81
C SER A 64 25.18 -12.76 22.30
N LYS A 65 25.50 -13.90 22.92
CA LYS A 65 25.81 -14.03 24.36
C LYS A 65 27.24 -14.51 24.56
N SER A 66 27.91 -13.95 25.55
CA SER A 66 29.14 -14.48 26.14
C SER A 66 28.82 -14.98 27.54
N SER A 67 29.46 -16.09 27.96
CA SER A 67 29.42 -16.59 29.34
C SER A 67 30.83 -16.72 29.94
N ASN A 68 31.80 -15.96 29.41
CA ASN A 68 33.20 -16.03 29.83
C ASN A 68 33.90 -14.66 29.88
N GLY A 69 33.12 -13.61 30.16
CA GLY A 69 33.59 -12.24 30.32
C GLY A 69 34.04 -11.62 28.99
N GLY A 70 33.36 -11.95 27.89
CA GLY A 70 33.58 -11.38 26.57
C GLY A 70 34.75 -11.99 25.77
N LYS A 71 35.24 -13.19 26.14
CA LYS A 71 36.31 -13.86 25.38
C LYS A 71 35.79 -14.54 24.10
N THR A 72 34.59 -15.08 24.16
CA THR A 72 33.88 -15.65 23.00
C THR A 72 32.40 -15.31 23.08
N PHE A 73 31.77 -15.17 21.92
CA PHE A 73 30.33 -14.93 21.78
C PHE A 73 29.70 -16.03 20.92
N LYS A 74 28.46 -16.39 21.26
CA LYS A 74 27.61 -17.31 20.51
C LYS A 74 26.34 -16.58 20.10
N THR A 75 25.93 -16.69 18.85
CA THR A 75 24.63 -16.19 18.37
C THR A 75 23.50 -16.98 19.02
N ILE A 76 22.51 -16.27 19.55
CA ILE A 76 21.39 -16.85 20.30
C ILE A 76 20.02 -16.40 19.80
N SER A 77 19.95 -15.63 18.71
CA SER A 77 18.70 -15.31 18.01
C SER A 77 18.77 -15.72 16.54
N ASP A 78 17.62 -15.92 15.91
CA ASP A 78 17.55 -16.17 14.47
C ASP A 78 17.63 -14.86 13.68
N TYR A 79 18.28 -14.91 12.51
CA TYR A 79 18.21 -13.83 11.51
C TYR A 79 16.78 -13.70 10.97
N TRP A 80 16.10 -14.84 10.80
CA TRP A 80 14.73 -14.85 10.34
C TRP A 80 14.04 -16.11 10.84
N GLY A 81 13.31 -15.96 11.95
CA GLY A 81 12.67 -17.06 12.67
C GLY A 81 11.27 -16.69 13.15
N PRO A 82 10.51 -17.66 13.67
CA PRO A 82 9.15 -17.44 14.13
C PRO A 82 9.08 -16.53 15.38
N ALA A 83 10.16 -16.49 16.17
CA ALA A 83 10.23 -15.72 17.41
C ALA A 83 11.05 -14.43 17.29
N SER A 84 11.95 -14.33 16.32
CA SER A 84 12.87 -13.20 16.16
C SER A 84 13.17 -12.89 14.71
N HIS A 85 13.47 -11.62 14.45
CA HIS A 85 13.98 -11.12 13.18
C HIS A 85 15.37 -10.52 13.36
N ALA A 86 16.08 -10.37 12.25
CA ALA A 86 17.29 -9.60 12.14
C ALA A 86 17.08 -8.12 12.46
N ASP A 87 18.19 -7.40 12.55
CA ASP A 87 18.26 -5.95 12.73
C ASP A 87 17.67 -5.51 14.08
N ILE A 88 18.44 -5.81 15.12
CA ILE A 88 18.07 -5.51 16.50
C ILE A 88 18.26 -4.02 16.75
N ARG A 89 17.19 -3.35 17.14
CA ARG A 89 17.10 -1.90 17.38
C ARG A 89 17.25 -1.52 18.84
N ASP A 90 16.94 -2.44 19.75
CA ASP A 90 17.07 -2.27 21.20
C ASP A 90 17.17 -3.65 21.87
N MET A 91 17.87 -3.76 23.00
CA MET A 91 17.84 -4.96 23.83
C MET A 91 18.07 -4.65 25.32
N LYS A 92 17.42 -5.45 26.19
CA LYS A 92 17.57 -5.31 27.63
C LYS A 92 17.46 -6.65 28.36
N ILE A 93 18.33 -6.87 29.34
CA ILE A 93 18.15 -7.93 30.33
C ILE A 93 17.07 -7.48 31.31
N LEU A 94 15.94 -8.17 31.30
CA LEU A 94 14.79 -7.93 32.17
C LEU A 94 14.88 -8.70 33.48
N LYS A 95 15.63 -9.82 33.48
CA LYS A 95 15.94 -10.62 34.68
C LYS A 95 17.28 -11.30 34.50
N SER A 96 18.15 -11.17 35.50
CA SER A 96 19.44 -11.86 35.57
C SER A 96 19.40 -13.09 36.46
N THR A 97 20.23 -14.07 36.09
CA THR A 97 20.50 -15.31 36.81
C THR A 97 22.01 -15.61 36.78
N VAL A 98 22.52 -16.28 37.80
CA VAL A 98 23.93 -16.70 37.83
C VAL A 98 24.22 -17.65 36.66
N GLY A 99 25.28 -17.40 35.89
CA GLY A 99 25.60 -18.13 34.65
C GLY A 99 24.70 -17.80 33.44
N GLY A 100 23.61 -17.05 33.65
CA GLY A 100 22.80 -16.44 32.62
C GLY A 100 21.89 -17.38 31.82
N THR A 101 21.82 -18.67 32.13
CA THR A 101 21.06 -19.65 31.31
C THR A 101 19.55 -19.40 31.35
N GLU A 102 19.06 -18.83 32.44
CA GLU A 102 17.64 -18.53 32.69
C GLU A 102 17.36 -17.01 32.70
N ASP A 103 18.25 -16.23 32.10
CA ASP A 103 18.02 -14.79 31.91
C ASP A 103 16.76 -14.56 31.06
N VAL A 104 16.06 -13.48 31.37
CA VAL A 104 14.99 -12.99 30.50
C VAL A 104 15.51 -11.75 29.81
N VAL A 105 15.65 -11.82 28.50
CA VAL A 105 16.11 -10.75 27.64
C VAL A 105 14.97 -10.36 26.71
N GLY A 106 14.69 -9.07 26.63
CA GLY A 106 13.82 -8.50 25.61
C GLY A 106 14.64 -7.89 24.50
N MET A 107 14.18 -8.04 23.26
CA MET A 107 14.77 -7.35 22.13
C MET A 107 13.69 -6.78 21.20
N ALA A 108 13.93 -5.57 20.72
CA ALA A 108 13.22 -4.98 19.61
C ALA A 108 14.01 -5.24 18.33
N ASN A 109 13.35 -5.77 17.31
CA ASN A 109 13.92 -6.07 15.99
C ASN A 109 12.92 -5.68 14.89
N ASP A 110 13.32 -5.78 13.63
CA ASP A 110 12.45 -5.35 12.53
C ASP A 110 11.17 -6.21 12.38
N GLY A 111 11.12 -7.38 13.04
CA GLY A 111 9.91 -8.22 13.20
C GLY A 111 9.06 -7.90 14.42
N GLY A 112 9.42 -6.89 15.21
CA GLY A 112 8.72 -6.44 16.42
C GLY A 112 9.48 -6.74 17.71
N VAL A 113 8.84 -7.39 18.68
CA VAL A 113 9.39 -7.64 20.02
C VAL A 113 9.51 -9.14 20.27
N SER A 114 10.65 -9.55 20.80
CA SER A 114 10.95 -10.94 21.17
C SER A 114 11.39 -11.04 22.62
N LEU A 115 11.06 -12.16 23.28
CA LEU A 115 11.45 -12.42 24.69
C LEU A 115 12.08 -13.81 24.85
N SER A 116 13.18 -13.92 25.61
CA SER A 116 13.91 -15.17 25.84
C SER A 116 13.41 -15.96 27.06
N VAL A 117 12.11 -16.25 27.15
CA VAL A 117 11.51 -16.85 28.37
C VAL A 117 11.75 -18.36 28.54
N GLN A 118 12.40 -19.02 27.57
CA GLN A 118 12.71 -20.46 27.62
C GLN A 118 14.23 -20.73 27.66
N GLY A 119 15.01 -19.72 28.06
CA GLY A 119 16.47 -19.77 28.16
C GLY A 119 17.15 -18.88 27.13
N THR A 120 18.46 -18.69 27.27
CA THR A 120 19.23 -17.72 26.46
C THR A 120 20.47 -18.31 25.80
N ASP A 121 20.55 -19.62 25.67
CA ASP A 121 21.72 -20.29 25.09
C ASP A 121 21.58 -20.56 23.59
N ASP A 122 20.36 -20.48 23.03
CA ASP A 122 20.10 -20.58 21.60
C ASP A 122 18.77 -19.90 21.20
N ALA A 123 18.49 -19.90 19.90
CA ALA A 123 17.31 -19.26 19.32
C ALA A 123 15.97 -19.90 19.75
N LYS A 124 15.96 -21.15 20.24
CA LYS A 124 14.73 -21.85 20.66
C LYS A 124 14.18 -21.30 21.97
N GLY A 125 15.01 -20.57 22.72
CA GLY A 125 14.63 -19.91 23.97
C GLY A 125 13.66 -18.73 23.79
N TRP A 126 13.46 -18.27 22.54
CA TRP A 126 12.72 -17.06 22.23
C TRP A 126 11.25 -17.31 21.88
N ILE A 127 10.41 -16.35 22.25
CA ILE A 127 9.02 -16.24 21.81
C ILE A 127 8.78 -14.90 21.11
N ASN A 128 7.85 -14.91 20.15
CA ASN A 128 7.30 -13.67 19.60
C ASN A 128 6.39 -13.01 20.66
N ALA A 129 6.66 -11.76 21.00
CA ALA A 129 5.93 -10.99 22.01
C ALA A 129 5.08 -9.86 21.42
N ASN A 130 4.83 -9.88 20.10
CA ASN A 130 4.02 -8.86 19.42
C ASN A 130 2.56 -8.85 19.90
N GLY A 131 2.02 -10.01 20.23
CA GLY A 131 0.65 -10.15 20.73
C GLY A 131 -0.42 -9.50 19.84
N ASN A 132 -1.55 -9.15 20.45
CA ASN A 132 -2.62 -8.40 19.81
C ASN A 132 -2.50 -6.90 20.12
N GLY A 133 -2.65 -6.06 19.10
CA GLY A 133 -2.83 -4.61 19.27
C GLY A 133 -1.58 -3.75 19.14
N LEU A 134 -0.38 -4.31 18.97
CA LEU A 134 0.83 -3.52 18.67
C LEU A 134 0.65 -2.74 17.35
N ALA A 135 0.12 -3.41 16.32
CA ALA A 135 -0.19 -2.82 15.01
C ALA A 135 0.96 -1.96 14.45
N ILE A 136 2.20 -2.45 14.50
CA ILE A 136 3.42 -1.69 14.13
C ILE A 136 3.96 -2.02 12.73
N THR A 137 3.34 -2.91 11.98
CA THR A 137 3.82 -3.31 10.65
C THR A 137 3.87 -2.10 9.71
N GLN A 138 5.00 -1.96 9.02
CA GLN A 138 5.22 -0.97 7.96
C GLN A 138 4.80 -1.57 6.62
N PHE A 139 3.53 -1.35 6.23
CA PHE A 139 3.06 -1.81 4.92
C PHE A 139 3.47 -0.84 3.83
N TRP A 140 3.93 -1.34 2.69
CA TRP A 140 4.20 -0.55 1.48
C TRP A 140 3.01 -0.49 0.53
N GLY A 141 2.21 -1.56 0.47
CA GLY A 141 1.03 -1.68 -0.37
C GLY A 141 0.13 -2.82 0.11
N ILE A 142 -1.16 -2.72 -0.21
CA ILE A 142 -2.18 -3.70 0.17
C ILE A 142 -3.09 -4.04 -1.00
N GLY A 143 -3.62 -5.26 -1.02
CA GLY A 143 -4.67 -5.71 -1.93
C GLY A 143 -5.89 -6.17 -1.16
N THR A 144 -7.09 -5.75 -1.58
CA THR A 144 -8.36 -6.20 -0.99
C THR A 144 -9.18 -7.02 -1.97
N SER A 145 -9.90 -8.04 -1.48
CA SER A 145 -10.86 -8.76 -2.32
C SER A 145 -12.26 -8.19 -2.19
N GLU A 146 -12.92 -7.98 -3.34
CA GLU A 146 -14.35 -7.66 -3.41
C GLU A 146 -15.22 -8.91 -3.51
N ILE A 147 -14.64 -10.06 -3.90
CA ILE A 147 -15.32 -11.35 -3.91
C ILE A 147 -15.49 -11.82 -2.47
N ASP A 148 -14.40 -11.83 -1.71
CA ASP A 148 -14.38 -12.22 -0.31
C ASP A 148 -13.70 -11.14 0.54
N PRO A 149 -14.47 -10.20 1.10
CA PRO A 149 -13.91 -9.10 1.88
C PRO A 149 -13.25 -9.50 3.20
N GLN A 150 -13.26 -10.81 3.55
CA GLN A 150 -12.47 -11.34 4.66
C GLN A 150 -11.01 -11.61 4.25
N ILE A 151 -10.66 -11.39 2.98
CA ILE A 151 -9.32 -11.54 2.42
C ILE A 151 -8.71 -10.17 2.12
N LEU A 152 -7.58 -9.90 2.76
CA LEU A 152 -6.67 -8.77 2.56
C LEU A 152 -5.25 -9.33 2.47
N MET A 153 -4.40 -8.75 1.64
CA MET A 153 -2.98 -9.10 1.59
C MET A 153 -2.15 -7.82 1.53
N GLY A 154 -0.88 -7.86 1.92
CA GLY A 154 -0.02 -6.68 1.85
C GLY A 154 1.45 -7.02 1.98
N GLY A 155 2.31 -6.14 1.48
CA GLY A 155 3.75 -6.27 1.64
C GLY A 155 4.25 -5.37 2.76
N GLY A 156 4.97 -5.97 3.70
CA GLY A 156 5.63 -5.28 4.81
C GLY A 156 7.12 -5.09 4.53
N GLN A 157 7.65 -3.95 4.94
CA GLN A 157 9.09 -3.74 5.03
C GLN A 157 9.72 -4.75 5.99
N ASP A 158 10.83 -5.36 5.58
CA ASP A 158 11.64 -6.39 6.23
C ASP A 158 10.86 -7.67 6.58
N ASN A 159 9.55 -7.65 6.35
CA ASN A 159 8.59 -8.63 6.80
C ASN A 159 7.72 -9.18 5.66
N GLY A 160 8.22 -9.10 4.42
CA GLY A 160 7.72 -9.87 3.29
C GLY A 160 6.25 -9.67 2.99
N LEU A 161 5.58 -10.73 2.51
CA LEU A 161 4.16 -10.67 2.16
C LEU A 161 3.30 -11.27 3.27
N TYR A 162 2.26 -10.54 3.66
CA TYR A 162 1.26 -10.93 4.64
C TYR A 162 -0.08 -11.23 3.99
N SER A 163 -0.84 -12.11 4.64
CA SER A 163 -2.21 -12.43 4.26
C SER A 163 -3.10 -12.40 5.49
N TYR A 164 -4.23 -11.71 5.41
CA TYR A 164 -5.29 -11.71 6.40
C TYR A 164 -6.50 -12.42 5.81
N VAL A 165 -6.92 -13.51 6.45
CA VAL A 165 -8.03 -14.35 5.99
C VAL A 165 -8.92 -14.69 7.17
N ASN A 166 -10.22 -14.42 7.07
CA ASN A 166 -11.24 -14.80 8.05
C ASN A 166 -10.91 -14.36 9.49
N GLY A 167 -10.48 -13.11 9.67
CA GLY A 167 -10.19 -12.56 11.00
C GLY A 167 -8.75 -12.74 11.48
N ASN A 168 -7.91 -13.45 10.75
CA ASN A 168 -6.58 -13.86 11.21
C ASN A 168 -5.49 -13.49 10.20
N TRP A 169 -4.40 -12.90 10.70
CA TRP A 169 -3.16 -12.78 9.94
C TRP A 169 -2.47 -14.15 9.88
N ARG A 170 -2.00 -14.52 8.70
CA ARG A 170 -1.17 -15.69 8.45
C ARG A 170 0.30 -15.34 8.61
N ALA A 171 1.14 -16.37 8.74
CA ALA A 171 2.58 -16.20 8.72
C ALA A 171 3.03 -15.49 7.43
N GLN A 172 4.07 -14.67 7.56
CA GLN A 172 4.74 -14.02 6.43
C GLN A 172 5.19 -15.06 5.40
N ALA A 173 5.14 -14.68 4.12
CA ALA A 173 5.67 -15.45 3.01
C ALA A 173 7.16 -15.78 3.20
N SER A 174 7.46 -17.07 3.22
CA SER A 174 8.82 -17.53 3.39
C SER A 174 9.71 -17.13 2.20
N GLY A 175 10.85 -16.50 2.44
CA GLY A 175 11.90 -16.18 1.48
C GLY A 175 11.72 -14.82 0.83
N VAL A 176 10.85 -13.98 1.39
CA VAL A 176 10.61 -12.60 0.97
C VAL A 176 11.08 -11.68 2.08
N GLY A 177 12.19 -10.97 1.86
CA GLY A 177 12.73 -9.96 2.78
C GLY A 177 11.78 -8.79 2.91
N ASP A 178 11.87 -7.79 2.03
CA ASP A 178 10.81 -6.78 1.89
C ASP A 178 9.69 -7.28 0.98
N GLY A 179 8.45 -7.02 1.39
CA GLY A 179 7.28 -7.08 0.52
C GLY A 179 6.78 -5.68 0.15
N TYR A 180 6.29 -5.52 -1.07
CA TYR A 180 5.76 -4.24 -1.57
C TYR A 180 4.26 -4.33 -1.91
N ASP A 181 3.90 -4.01 -3.15
CA ASP A 181 2.51 -3.94 -3.58
C ASP A 181 1.93 -5.35 -3.82
N VAL A 182 0.63 -5.51 -3.57
CA VAL A 182 -0.09 -6.77 -3.72
C VAL A 182 -1.41 -6.58 -4.46
N CYS A 183 -1.60 -7.34 -5.54
CA CYS A 183 -2.84 -7.35 -6.31
C CYS A 183 -3.52 -8.72 -6.18
N ILE A 184 -4.72 -8.72 -5.61
CA ILE A 184 -5.58 -9.91 -5.53
C ILE A 184 -6.42 -9.99 -6.80
N SER A 185 -6.52 -11.20 -7.37
CA SER A 185 -7.40 -11.47 -8.51
C SER A 185 -8.84 -11.09 -8.18
N ASP A 186 -9.43 -10.28 -9.05
CA ASP A 186 -10.79 -9.76 -8.93
C ASP A 186 -11.86 -10.78 -9.34
N LEU A 187 -11.45 -11.94 -9.86
CA LEU A 187 -12.31 -13.07 -10.23
C LEU A 187 -12.13 -14.30 -9.32
N ASN A 188 -10.99 -14.43 -8.64
CA ASN A 188 -10.75 -15.53 -7.70
C ASN A 188 -9.72 -15.15 -6.62
N PRO A 189 -10.15 -14.84 -5.38
CA PRO A 189 -9.25 -14.32 -4.35
C PRO A 189 -8.27 -15.35 -3.78
N SER A 190 -8.36 -16.63 -4.19
CA SER A 190 -7.29 -17.58 -3.94
C SER A 190 -6.01 -17.21 -4.65
N TYR A 191 -6.08 -16.43 -5.73
CA TYR A 191 -4.93 -16.00 -6.52
C TYR A 191 -4.58 -14.53 -6.26
N ALA A 192 -3.31 -14.26 -6.00
CA ALA A 192 -2.79 -12.91 -5.86
C ALA A 192 -1.32 -12.85 -6.28
N ILE A 193 -0.89 -11.70 -6.80
CA ILE A 193 0.51 -11.41 -7.07
C ILE A 193 0.99 -10.39 -6.04
N GLY A 194 2.12 -10.68 -5.39
CA GLY A 194 2.83 -9.79 -4.49
C GLY A 194 4.24 -9.53 -4.97
N GLN A 195 4.78 -8.35 -4.65
CA GLN A 195 6.15 -7.98 -4.98
C GLN A 195 7.10 -8.15 -3.78
N GLY A 196 8.38 -8.42 -4.05
CA GLY A 196 9.43 -8.36 -3.04
C GLY A 196 10.80 -7.99 -3.61
N ASN A 197 11.83 -8.05 -2.76
CA ASN A 197 13.21 -7.67 -3.10
C ASN A 197 13.76 -8.32 -4.38
N SER A 198 14.58 -7.57 -5.12
CA SER A 198 15.26 -7.94 -6.38
C SER A 198 14.37 -8.52 -7.49
N PRO A 199 14.01 -7.70 -8.49
CA PRO A 199 12.64 -7.54 -9.03
C PRO A 199 11.67 -8.73 -8.81
N GLY A 200 11.49 -9.16 -7.56
CA GLY A 200 10.83 -10.40 -7.20
C GLY A 200 9.32 -10.27 -7.35
N VAL A 201 8.69 -11.29 -7.94
CA VAL A 201 7.23 -11.38 -8.05
C VAL A 201 6.84 -12.75 -7.55
N TYR A 202 5.83 -12.80 -6.69
CA TYR A 202 5.37 -14.01 -6.04
C TYR A 202 3.88 -14.20 -6.33
N LEU A 203 3.48 -15.44 -6.60
CA LEU A 203 2.10 -15.83 -6.82
C LEU A 203 1.65 -16.72 -5.66
N THR A 204 0.47 -16.44 -5.14
CA THR A 204 -0.29 -17.41 -4.33
C THR A 204 -1.46 -17.96 -5.14
N SER A 205 -1.87 -19.19 -4.84
CA SER A 205 -3.05 -19.86 -5.38
C SER A 205 -3.96 -20.45 -4.28
N ASN A 206 -3.68 -20.11 -3.02
CA ASN A 206 -4.38 -20.59 -1.81
C ASN A 206 -4.65 -19.46 -0.80
N SER A 207 -5.02 -18.28 -1.31
CA SER A 207 -5.33 -17.09 -0.50
C SER A 207 -4.16 -16.66 0.38
N GLY A 208 -2.93 -16.81 -0.12
CA GLY A 208 -1.72 -16.38 0.57
C GLY A 208 -1.33 -17.24 1.76
N GLU A 209 -1.74 -18.53 1.78
CA GLU A 209 -1.17 -19.52 2.71
C GLU A 209 0.27 -19.85 2.32
N ASN A 210 0.52 -19.95 1.02
CA ASN A 210 1.86 -20.12 0.46
C ASN A 210 2.05 -19.17 -0.71
N TRP A 211 3.28 -18.68 -0.86
CA TRP A 211 3.71 -17.82 -1.95
C TRP A 211 4.87 -18.48 -2.69
N ALA A 212 4.75 -18.63 -4.00
CA ALA A 212 5.78 -19.19 -4.85
C ALA A 212 6.36 -18.10 -5.75
N GLY A 213 7.66 -18.16 -6.02
CA GLY A 213 8.29 -17.30 -7.02
C GLY A 213 7.59 -17.44 -8.37
N ALA A 214 7.24 -16.32 -8.99
CA ALA A 214 6.56 -16.24 -10.26
C ALA A 214 7.46 -15.63 -11.34
N ALA A 215 7.08 -15.80 -12.60
CA ALA A 215 7.81 -15.19 -13.71
C ALA A 215 7.85 -13.66 -13.55
N THR A 216 9.05 -13.11 -13.59
CA THR A 216 9.30 -11.66 -13.59
C THR A 216 9.21 -11.10 -15.02
N VAL A 217 9.25 -9.78 -15.14
CA VAL A 217 9.36 -9.08 -16.42
C VAL A 217 10.82 -8.84 -16.77
N ASN A 218 11.14 -8.78 -18.07
CA ASN A 218 12.51 -8.56 -18.55
C ASN A 218 12.84 -7.07 -18.57
N GLY A 219 14.03 -6.68 -18.11
CA GLY A 219 14.51 -5.30 -18.23
C GLY A 219 15.78 -5.03 -17.43
N PRO A 220 16.48 -3.91 -17.69
CA PRO A 220 17.72 -3.54 -17.00
C PRO A 220 17.50 -3.00 -15.57
N VAL A 221 16.27 -3.00 -15.07
CA VAL A 221 15.86 -2.27 -13.86
C VAL A 221 15.84 -3.15 -12.62
N THR A 222 16.25 -2.56 -11.50
CA THR A 222 16.39 -3.19 -10.18
C THR A 222 15.55 -2.53 -9.09
N SER A 223 14.62 -1.61 -9.41
CA SER A 223 13.80 -0.97 -8.37
C SER A 223 12.96 -2.02 -7.63
N PHE A 224 13.00 -1.93 -6.31
CA PHE A 224 12.34 -2.89 -5.44
C PHE A 224 10.83 -2.64 -5.41
N ARG A 225 10.43 -1.37 -5.26
CA ARG A 225 9.03 -0.94 -5.29
C ARG A 225 8.62 -0.60 -6.70
N ARG A 226 7.51 -1.20 -7.15
CA ARG A 226 6.96 -1.01 -8.49
C ARG A 226 5.46 -0.81 -8.40
N ALA A 227 4.92 0.21 -9.05
CA ALA A 227 3.47 0.40 -9.07
C ALA A 227 2.79 -0.82 -9.72
N MET A 228 1.74 -1.34 -9.09
CA MET A 228 0.94 -2.43 -9.61
C MET A 228 -0.53 -2.11 -9.41
N GLN A 229 -1.37 -2.46 -10.39
CA GLN A 229 -2.80 -2.20 -10.29
C GLN A 229 -3.58 -3.31 -11.00
N ILE A 230 -4.68 -3.74 -10.41
CA ILE A 230 -5.65 -4.58 -11.11
C ILE A 230 -6.87 -3.76 -11.53
N ASP A 231 -7.13 -3.72 -12.83
CA ASP A 231 -8.38 -3.22 -13.35
C ASP A 231 -9.46 -4.30 -13.23
N LYS A 232 -10.30 -4.16 -12.19
CA LYS A 232 -11.40 -5.07 -11.87
C LYS A 232 -12.53 -5.06 -12.91
N THR A 233 -12.59 -4.07 -13.79
CA THR A 233 -13.61 -3.98 -14.84
C THR A 233 -13.19 -4.73 -16.11
N LYS A 234 -11.88 -4.84 -16.35
CA LYS A 234 -11.31 -5.51 -17.52
C LYS A 234 -10.52 -6.76 -17.18
N HIS A 235 -10.48 -7.15 -15.91
CA HIS A 235 -9.76 -8.33 -15.43
C HIS A 235 -8.30 -8.31 -15.93
N THR A 236 -7.62 -7.18 -15.75
CA THR A 236 -6.24 -6.99 -16.23
C THR A 236 -5.36 -6.49 -15.09
N LEU A 237 -4.23 -7.17 -14.86
CA LEU A 237 -3.21 -6.70 -13.93
C LEU A 237 -2.13 -5.94 -14.70
N TRP A 238 -1.79 -4.76 -14.23
CA TRP A 238 -0.77 -3.87 -14.76
C TRP A 238 0.40 -3.78 -13.79
N LEU A 239 1.62 -3.74 -14.33
CA LEU A 239 2.85 -3.62 -13.56
C LEU A 239 3.75 -2.59 -14.25
N ALA A 240 4.14 -1.57 -13.49
CA ALA A 240 5.25 -0.71 -13.84
C ALA A 240 6.57 -1.44 -13.54
N HIS A 241 7.50 -1.42 -14.49
CA HIS A 241 8.87 -1.88 -14.26
C HIS A 241 9.78 -0.90 -14.99
N ASN A 242 10.52 -1.38 -15.98
CA ASN A 242 11.25 -0.54 -16.92
C ASN A 242 10.37 0.03 -18.06
N GLN A 243 9.19 -0.56 -18.18
CA GLN A 243 8.14 -0.31 -19.14
C GLN A 243 6.82 -0.64 -18.43
N LEU A 244 5.69 -0.30 -19.05
CA LEU A 244 4.38 -0.78 -18.63
C LEU A 244 4.14 -2.19 -19.16
N TRP A 245 3.80 -3.11 -18.25
CA TRP A 245 3.49 -4.50 -18.55
C TRP A 245 2.08 -4.84 -18.12
N MET A 246 1.46 -5.81 -18.78
CA MET A 246 0.15 -6.34 -18.40
C MET A 246 0.11 -7.86 -18.33
N LYS A 247 -0.84 -8.36 -17.55
CA LYS A 247 -1.23 -9.76 -17.45
C LYS A 247 -2.74 -9.86 -17.55
N ASP A 248 -3.22 -10.77 -18.39
CA ASP A 248 -4.63 -11.10 -18.48
C ASP A 248 -5.07 -11.90 -17.23
N ASN A 249 -6.17 -11.49 -16.61
CA ASN A 249 -6.79 -12.16 -15.46
C ASN A 249 -8.21 -12.69 -15.78
N ALA A 250 -8.63 -12.80 -17.03
CA ALA A 250 -9.98 -13.25 -17.39
C ALA A 250 -10.33 -14.66 -16.86
N ASN A 251 -9.34 -15.49 -16.56
CA ASN A 251 -9.52 -16.82 -15.94
C ASN A 251 -9.45 -16.79 -14.39
N GLY A 252 -9.15 -15.64 -13.79
CA GLY A 252 -9.01 -15.41 -12.36
C GLY A 252 -7.73 -15.97 -11.71
N LYS A 253 -6.80 -16.57 -12.46
CA LYS A 253 -5.65 -17.28 -11.91
C LYS A 253 -4.34 -16.50 -11.91
N LEU A 254 -4.29 -15.36 -12.59
CA LEU A 254 -3.07 -14.59 -12.77
C LEU A 254 -1.90 -15.49 -13.23
N ASP A 255 -2.10 -16.35 -14.23
CA ASP A 255 -1.10 -17.31 -14.73
C ASP A 255 -0.66 -17.04 -16.19
N ALA A 256 -1.30 -16.07 -16.86
CA ALA A 256 -0.93 -15.63 -18.20
C ALA A 256 0.54 -15.13 -18.27
N LYS A 257 1.12 -15.05 -19.47
CA LYS A 257 2.45 -14.43 -19.64
C LYS A 257 2.34 -12.91 -19.57
N TRP A 258 3.38 -12.27 -19.05
CA TRP A 258 3.52 -10.81 -19.13
C TRP A 258 3.61 -10.35 -20.59
N LYS A 259 2.88 -9.29 -20.92
CA LYS A 259 2.91 -8.62 -22.22
C LYS A 259 3.37 -7.18 -22.02
N GLN A 260 4.42 -6.79 -22.74
CA GLN A 260 4.89 -5.40 -22.75
C GLN A 260 3.88 -4.51 -23.50
N LYS A 261 3.58 -3.34 -22.95
CA LYS A 261 2.59 -2.40 -23.51
C LYS A 261 3.16 -1.00 -23.76
N SER A 262 4.31 -0.66 -23.20
CA SER A 262 5.10 0.49 -23.61
C SER A 262 6.43 0.06 -24.22
N PHE A 263 6.89 0.82 -25.21
CA PHE A 263 8.11 0.53 -25.97
C PHE A 263 8.99 1.78 -26.03
N ILE A 264 9.21 2.42 -24.88
CA ILE A 264 10.01 3.64 -24.80
C ILE A 264 11.50 3.26 -24.88
N PRO A 265 12.26 3.80 -25.85
CA PRO A 265 13.69 3.51 -25.94
C PRO A 265 14.43 3.94 -24.67
N HIS A 266 15.19 3.02 -24.08
CA HIS A 266 16.08 3.31 -22.97
C HIS A 266 17.17 4.29 -23.40
N VAL A 267 17.50 5.25 -22.53
CA VAL A 267 18.58 6.20 -22.82
C VAL A 267 19.66 6.11 -21.76
N LYS A 268 20.90 6.09 -22.24
CA LYS A 268 22.09 6.00 -21.41
C LYS A 268 22.73 7.38 -21.29
N SER A 269 23.21 7.68 -20.10
CA SER A 269 24.15 8.77 -19.84
C SER A 269 25.44 8.56 -20.61
N LYS A 270 26.27 9.60 -20.70
CA LYS A 270 27.61 9.52 -21.31
C LYS A 270 28.53 8.50 -20.62
N SER A 271 28.29 8.17 -19.36
CA SER A 271 29.01 7.14 -18.60
C SER A 271 28.46 5.72 -18.81
N GLY A 272 27.42 5.56 -19.63
CA GLY A 272 26.80 4.27 -19.93
C GLY A 272 25.73 3.81 -18.93
N ALA A 273 25.54 4.54 -17.82
CA ALA A 273 24.45 4.30 -16.87
C ALA A 273 23.11 4.70 -17.48
N TYR A 274 22.07 3.91 -17.26
CA TYR A 274 20.72 4.24 -17.71
C TYR A 274 20.17 5.47 -16.97
N LEU A 275 19.60 6.40 -17.72
CA LEU A 275 18.96 7.61 -17.21
C LEU A 275 17.51 7.24 -16.87
N SER A 276 17.24 7.07 -15.58
CA SER A 276 15.94 6.67 -14.99
C SER A 276 15.08 5.74 -15.86
N ASP A 277 15.40 4.45 -15.80
CA ASP A 277 14.65 3.43 -16.53
C ASP A 277 13.43 2.93 -15.76
N VAL A 278 13.13 3.40 -14.54
CA VAL A 278 12.03 2.86 -13.72
C VAL A 278 10.77 3.70 -13.94
N VAL A 279 9.66 3.06 -14.29
CA VAL A 279 8.34 3.69 -14.27
C VAL A 279 7.90 3.80 -12.80
N SER A 280 7.83 5.03 -12.27
CA SER A 280 7.48 5.29 -10.86
C SER A 280 5.99 5.04 -10.60
N CYS A 281 5.14 5.54 -11.50
CA CYS A 281 3.69 5.43 -11.41
C CYS A 281 3.05 5.43 -12.82
N PHE A 282 1.80 4.99 -12.88
CA PHE A 282 0.99 5.02 -14.08
C PHE A 282 -0.49 5.08 -13.74
N ALA A 283 -1.29 5.52 -14.70
CA ALA A 283 -2.74 5.37 -14.70
C ALA A 283 -3.19 4.77 -16.02
N VAL A 284 -4.11 3.81 -15.97
CA VAL A 284 -4.76 3.21 -17.13
C VAL A 284 -6.27 3.33 -17.00
N GLY A 285 -6.94 3.64 -18.10
CA GLY A 285 -8.40 3.65 -18.15
C GLY A 285 -8.94 3.95 -19.54
N GLY A 286 -10.11 4.58 -19.57
CA GLY A 286 -10.88 4.75 -20.80
C GLY A 286 -11.54 3.46 -21.28
N LYS A 287 -12.29 3.56 -22.38
CA LYS A 287 -13.03 2.40 -22.90
C LYS A 287 -12.06 1.28 -23.32
N ASN A 288 -12.11 0.16 -22.59
CA ASN A 288 -11.25 -1.02 -22.79
C ASN A 288 -9.76 -0.80 -22.47
N ASN A 289 -9.43 0.10 -21.53
CA ASN A 289 -8.05 0.43 -21.21
C ASN A 289 -7.29 1.00 -22.41
N SER A 290 -8.00 1.81 -23.21
CA SER A 290 -7.46 2.46 -24.40
C SER A 290 -6.60 3.69 -24.08
N LYS A 291 -6.68 4.21 -22.86
CA LYS A 291 -5.89 5.36 -22.42
C LYS A 291 -4.91 4.96 -21.33
N GLY A 292 -3.72 5.52 -21.39
CA GLY A 292 -2.73 5.38 -20.33
C GLY A 292 -1.82 6.58 -20.22
N MET A 293 -1.37 6.86 -19.01
CA MET A 293 -0.30 7.81 -18.75
C MET A 293 0.68 7.19 -17.75
N MET A 294 1.97 7.43 -17.92
CA MET A 294 3.01 6.88 -17.05
C MET A 294 4.15 7.88 -16.88
N ALA A 295 4.83 7.82 -15.74
CA ALA A 295 5.98 8.65 -15.42
C ALA A 295 7.18 7.78 -15.03
N TYR A 296 8.38 8.22 -15.40
CA TYR A 296 9.64 7.63 -14.95
C TYR A 296 10.13 8.30 -13.66
N GLU A 297 10.84 7.57 -12.81
CA GLU A 297 11.41 8.05 -11.53
C GLU A 297 12.33 9.27 -11.72
N GLY A 298 12.42 10.08 -10.67
CA GLY A 298 13.30 11.24 -10.59
C GLY A 298 12.76 12.50 -11.29
N PRO A 299 13.30 13.68 -10.93
CA PRO A 299 12.80 14.95 -11.43
C PRO A 299 13.12 15.15 -12.92
N ILE A 300 12.26 15.90 -13.61
CA ILE A 300 12.51 16.37 -14.99
C ILE A 300 13.64 17.40 -14.97
N TRP A 301 14.78 17.11 -15.59
CA TRP A 301 15.86 18.10 -15.72
C TRP A 301 15.68 18.89 -17.02
N ALA A 302 15.67 20.22 -16.95
CA ALA A 302 15.41 21.12 -18.09
C ALA A 302 16.36 20.94 -19.30
N ASN A 303 17.46 20.19 -19.15
CA ASN A 303 18.50 20.01 -20.16
C ASN A 303 18.58 18.53 -20.63
N ASP A 304 17.71 18.15 -21.57
CA ASP A 304 17.80 17.04 -22.56
C ASP A 304 18.26 15.61 -22.15
N SER A 305 18.41 15.31 -20.86
CA SER A 305 18.62 13.93 -20.37
C SER A 305 17.27 13.36 -19.92
N LEU A 306 16.89 12.18 -20.42
CA LEU A 306 15.54 11.62 -20.27
C LEU A 306 15.13 11.19 -18.85
N ASN A 307 15.70 11.80 -17.81
CA ASN A 307 15.23 11.61 -16.44
C ASN A 307 13.88 12.31 -16.24
N GLY A 308 12.90 11.61 -15.65
CA GLY A 308 11.61 12.17 -15.24
C GLY A 308 10.52 12.27 -16.32
N LYS A 309 10.64 11.56 -17.45
CA LYS A 309 9.67 11.74 -18.54
C LYS A 309 8.28 11.21 -18.21
N VAL A 310 7.27 11.99 -18.61
CA VAL A 310 5.87 11.58 -18.59
C VAL A 310 5.47 11.23 -20.02
N PHE A 311 4.71 10.14 -20.18
CA PHE A 311 4.22 9.71 -21.48
C PHE A 311 2.72 9.46 -21.44
N TYR A 312 2.04 9.84 -22.51
CA TYR A 312 0.62 9.57 -22.71
C TYR A 312 0.40 8.64 -23.90
N CYS A 313 -0.56 7.74 -23.78
CA CYS A 313 -0.99 6.82 -24.81
C CYS A 313 -2.50 6.93 -25.01
N ALA A 314 -2.91 7.17 -26.26
CA ALA A 314 -4.30 7.32 -26.65
C ALA A 314 -4.96 6.03 -27.15
N ASN A 315 -4.17 4.97 -27.35
CA ASN A 315 -4.52 3.69 -27.99
C ASN A 315 -3.86 2.49 -27.27
N LEU A 316 -3.86 2.50 -25.94
CA LEU A 316 -3.21 1.50 -25.10
C LEU A 316 -3.79 0.10 -25.28
N ASP A 317 -5.02 -0.05 -25.77
CA ASP A 317 -5.66 -1.33 -26.04
C ASP A 317 -5.17 -1.99 -27.33
N GLU A 318 -4.50 -1.25 -28.23
CA GLU A 318 -3.96 -1.80 -29.48
C GLU A 318 -2.73 -2.69 -29.27
N GLU A 319 -2.42 -3.57 -30.23
CA GLU A 319 -1.24 -4.45 -30.15
C GLU A 319 0.08 -3.67 -30.12
N LYS A 320 0.13 -2.52 -30.80
CA LYS A 320 1.28 -1.60 -30.86
C LYS A 320 0.88 -0.19 -30.43
N PRO A 321 0.70 0.04 -29.12
CA PRO A 321 0.34 1.35 -28.61
C PRO A 321 1.39 2.41 -28.95
N VAL A 322 0.94 3.64 -29.19
CA VAL A 322 1.82 4.77 -29.46
C VAL A 322 1.87 5.64 -28.21
N TRP A 323 3.08 5.80 -27.67
CA TRP A 323 3.34 6.64 -26.51
C TRP A 323 3.98 7.95 -26.95
N LYS A 324 3.34 9.07 -26.59
CA LYS A 324 3.83 10.42 -26.85
C LYS A 324 4.53 10.96 -25.63
N ASP A 325 5.71 11.55 -25.82
CA ASP A 325 6.45 12.25 -24.78
C ASP A 325 5.72 13.54 -24.40
N PHE A 326 5.19 13.56 -23.19
CA PHE A 326 4.36 14.63 -22.64
C PHE A 326 5.22 15.71 -21.95
N THR A 327 6.47 15.41 -21.63
CA THR A 327 7.36 16.23 -20.79
C THR A 327 7.47 17.68 -21.28
N ARG A 328 7.60 17.89 -22.59
CA ARG A 328 7.76 19.23 -23.19
C ARG A 328 6.48 20.07 -23.23
N LEU A 329 5.32 19.44 -23.05
CA LEU A 329 4.02 20.13 -22.99
C LEU A 329 3.69 20.60 -21.58
N ALA A 330 4.54 20.27 -20.60
CA ALA A 330 4.31 20.51 -19.19
C ALA A 330 5.53 21.16 -18.51
N PRO A 331 5.94 22.39 -18.87
CA PRO A 331 7.14 23.04 -18.31
C PRO A 331 7.07 23.25 -16.79
N MET A 332 5.85 23.32 -16.23
CA MET A 332 5.66 23.40 -14.77
C MET A 332 6.09 22.13 -14.02
N LEU A 333 6.44 21.06 -14.74
CA LEU A 333 6.94 19.81 -14.17
C LEU A 333 8.47 19.75 -14.12
N ASP A 334 9.15 20.76 -14.66
CA ASP A 334 10.60 20.89 -14.53
C ASP A 334 10.97 20.83 -13.04
N TRP A 335 11.94 19.97 -12.70
CA TRP A 335 12.47 19.75 -11.35
C TRP A 335 11.50 19.08 -10.37
N ARG A 336 10.43 18.46 -10.87
CA ARG A 336 9.42 17.75 -10.08
C ARG A 336 9.36 16.28 -10.48
N GLU A 337 9.07 15.42 -9.51
CA GLU A 337 8.83 14.00 -9.68
C GLU A 337 7.32 13.71 -9.55
N ILE A 338 6.80 12.79 -10.37
CA ILE A 338 5.44 12.26 -10.21
C ILE A 338 5.50 10.99 -9.38
N THR A 339 4.92 11.06 -8.18
CA THR A 339 4.91 9.94 -7.22
C THR A 339 3.66 9.09 -7.34
N ASP A 340 2.53 9.65 -7.78
CA ASP A 340 1.32 8.91 -8.08
C ASP A 340 0.41 9.59 -9.10
N MET A 341 -0.46 8.82 -9.73
CA MET A 341 -1.36 9.26 -10.78
C MET A 341 -2.61 8.41 -10.88
N ILE A 342 -3.76 9.06 -11.11
CA ILE A 342 -5.03 8.40 -11.42
C ILE A 342 -5.70 9.04 -12.64
N ILE A 343 -6.58 8.30 -13.29
CA ILE A 343 -7.44 8.77 -14.38
C ILE A 343 -8.86 9.04 -13.84
N ASP A 344 -9.52 10.08 -14.37
CA ASP A 344 -10.90 10.39 -14.02
C ASP A 344 -11.84 9.29 -14.58
N GLU A 345 -12.54 8.61 -13.68
CA GLU A 345 -13.46 7.50 -14.01
C GLU A 345 -14.66 7.92 -14.90
N ASN A 346 -14.96 9.22 -14.98
CA ASN A 346 -16.03 9.75 -15.82
C ASN A 346 -15.53 10.60 -17.00
N ASP A 347 -14.22 10.81 -17.12
CA ASP A 347 -13.59 11.56 -18.21
C ASP A 347 -12.20 11.01 -18.56
N GLU A 348 -12.12 10.15 -19.58
CA GLU A 348 -10.89 9.45 -19.97
C GLU A 348 -9.77 10.36 -20.50
N ASN A 349 -10.01 11.66 -20.66
CA ASN A 349 -8.99 12.63 -21.04
C ASN A 349 -8.49 13.46 -19.85
N LYS A 350 -8.97 13.18 -18.64
CA LYS A 350 -8.56 13.89 -17.44
C LYS A 350 -7.84 12.96 -16.47
N PHE A 351 -6.72 13.44 -15.96
CA PHE A 351 -5.90 12.74 -14.98
C PHE A 351 -5.63 13.66 -13.79
N TYR A 352 -5.29 13.05 -12.65
CA TYR A 352 -4.84 13.74 -11.46
C TYR A 352 -3.50 13.15 -11.03
N THR A 353 -2.52 14.01 -10.77
CA THR A 353 -1.14 13.61 -10.48
C THR A 353 -0.62 14.30 -9.23
N LEU A 354 0.16 13.57 -8.44
CA LEU A 354 0.91 14.12 -7.32
C LEU A 354 2.31 14.50 -7.80
N PHE A 355 2.70 15.75 -7.53
CA PHE A 355 4.05 16.24 -7.76
C PHE A 355 4.76 16.48 -6.44
N GLU A 356 5.94 15.89 -6.29
CA GLU A 356 6.86 16.16 -5.20
C GLU A 356 8.17 16.73 -5.76
N SER A 357 8.86 17.56 -4.98
CA SER A 357 10.23 17.96 -5.30
C SER A 357 11.17 17.35 -4.26
N PRO A 358 12.20 16.60 -4.67
CA PRO A 358 13.20 16.07 -3.75
C PRO A 358 14.20 17.15 -3.26
N TYR A 359 14.07 18.40 -3.71
CA TYR A 359 14.97 19.50 -3.38
C TYR A 359 14.24 20.60 -2.59
N ASP A 360 14.94 21.14 -1.58
CA ASP A 360 14.41 22.05 -0.55
C ASP A 360 13.50 23.16 -1.10
N GLY A 361 12.23 23.14 -0.68
CA GLY A 361 11.37 24.34 -0.65
C GLY A 361 10.22 24.41 -1.66
N PHE A 362 10.00 23.41 -2.51
CA PHE A 362 8.79 23.39 -3.35
C PHE A 362 7.65 22.64 -2.67
N ASP A 363 6.46 23.24 -2.74
CA ASP A 363 5.25 22.65 -2.19
C ASP A 363 4.93 21.35 -2.96
N ALA A 364 4.52 20.30 -2.25
CA ALA A 364 3.85 19.20 -2.93
C ALA A 364 2.61 19.78 -3.63
N GLU A 365 2.27 19.30 -4.83
CA GLU A 365 1.13 19.82 -5.62
C GLU A 365 0.24 18.67 -6.12
N VAL A 366 -1.05 18.97 -6.27
CA VAL A 366 -1.99 18.11 -7.00
C VAL A 366 -2.36 18.83 -8.28
N ILE A 367 -1.99 18.24 -9.42
CA ILE A 367 -2.26 18.84 -10.73
C ILE A 367 -3.32 18.02 -11.45
N GLN A 368 -4.36 18.71 -11.92
CA GLN A 368 -5.29 18.18 -12.89
C GLN A 368 -4.70 18.34 -14.30
N VAL A 369 -4.67 17.25 -15.04
CA VAL A 369 -4.17 17.18 -16.42
C VAL A 369 -5.34 16.92 -17.35
N GLU A 370 -5.65 17.86 -18.25
CA GLU A 370 -6.68 17.71 -19.28
C GLU A 370 -6.01 17.57 -20.65
N ILE A 371 -6.18 16.43 -21.29
CA ILE A 371 -5.60 16.09 -22.59
C ILE A 371 -6.56 16.47 -23.72
N PHE A 372 -6.05 17.14 -24.76
CA PHE A 372 -6.81 17.47 -25.96
C PHE A 372 -6.23 16.78 -27.20
N GLY A 373 -7.12 16.42 -28.11
CA GLY A 373 -6.77 15.59 -29.26
C GLY A 373 -6.23 14.22 -28.81
N ASN A 374 -5.28 13.67 -29.55
CA ASN A 374 -4.64 12.41 -29.18
C ASN A 374 -3.36 12.66 -28.36
N GLY A 375 -3.38 13.62 -27.43
CA GLY A 375 -2.19 14.08 -26.73
C GLY A 375 -1.40 15.12 -27.53
N ASP A 376 -2.10 15.99 -28.27
CA ASP A 376 -1.49 17.03 -29.09
C ASP A 376 -1.35 18.36 -28.33
N SER A 377 -2.19 18.57 -27.31
CA SER A 377 -2.06 19.67 -26.36
C SER A 377 -2.65 19.28 -25.01
N VAL A 378 -2.31 20.06 -23.98
CA VAL A 378 -2.73 19.82 -22.60
C VAL A 378 -3.08 21.12 -21.89
N LYS A 379 -3.99 21.04 -20.94
CA LYS A 379 -4.17 22.06 -19.91
C LYS A 379 -3.85 21.46 -18.55
N LEU A 380 -2.94 22.12 -17.83
CA LEU A 380 -2.56 21.77 -16.47
C LEU A 380 -3.19 22.78 -15.52
N THR A 381 -3.82 22.29 -14.46
CA THR A 381 -4.46 23.14 -13.44
C THR A 381 -3.99 22.68 -12.08
N ASP A 382 -3.33 23.56 -11.32
CA ASP A 382 -3.07 23.31 -9.90
C ASP A 382 -4.40 23.34 -9.13
N ILE A 383 -4.72 22.20 -8.53
CA ILE A 383 -5.92 21.98 -7.71
C ILE A 383 -5.56 21.77 -6.24
N SER A 384 -4.37 22.17 -5.80
CA SER A 384 -3.93 22.03 -4.40
C SER A 384 -4.78 22.89 -3.45
N TYR A 385 -5.20 24.08 -3.91
CA TYR A 385 -6.12 24.98 -3.23
C TYR A 385 -5.79 25.25 -1.75
N ASN A 386 -6.60 24.73 -0.82
CA ASN A 386 -6.49 24.91 0.63
C ASN A 386 -5.72 23.77 1.33
N LEU A 387 -5.07 22.89 0.57
CA LEU A 387 -4.23 21.86 1.15
C LEU A 387 -2.99 22.48 1.83
N PRO A 388 -2.60 21.98 3.01
CA PRO A 388 -1.31 22.34 3.58
C PRO A 388 -0.17 21.83 2.70
N ASN A 389 0.98 22.51 2.76
CA ASN A 389 2.20 22.00 2.17
C ASN A 389 2.72 20.82 3.01
N MET A 390 2.67 19.62 2.43
CA MET A 390 3.15 18.39 3.04
C MET A 390 3.30 17.26 2.02
N PRO A 391 4.12 16.23 2.29
CA PRO A 391 4.27 15.08 1.41
C PRO A 391 2.94 14.36 1.15
N ARG A 392 2.80 13.84 -0.07
CA ARG A 392 1.60 13.21 -0.61
C ARG A 392 1.99 11.95 -1.36
N SER A 393 1.40 10.84 -0.96
CA SER A 393 1.93 9.52 -1.30
C SER A 393 1.02 8.68 -2.19
N LYS A 394 -0.30 8.93 -2.18
CA LYS A 394 -1.27 8.11 -2.93
C LYS A 394 -2.56 8.86 -3.27
N LEU A 395 -3.10 8.60 -4.46
CA LEU A 395 -4.44 8.98 -4.91
C LEU A 395 -5.29 7.75 -5.21
N VAL A 396 -6.56 7.77 -4.84
CA VAL A 396 -7.57 6.81 -5.33
C VAL A 396 -8.90 7.51 -5.60
N MET A 397 -9.61 7.08 -6.64
CA MET A 397 -10.90 7.65 -7.04
C MET A 397 -12.03 6.62 -6.95
N GLU A 398 -13.19 7.06 -6.48
CA GLU A 398 -14.40 6.24 -6.50
C GLU A 398 -14.96 6.08 -7.91
N LYS A 399 -15.31 4.84 -8.27
CA LYS A 399 -15.99 4.46 -9.51
C LYS A 399 -17.49 4.80 -9.45
N ASN A 400 -17.80 6.09 -9.33
CA ASN A 400 -19.17 6.60 -9.34
C ASN A 400 -19.26 8.00 -9.93
N GLU A 401 -20.48 8.50 -10.06
CA GLU A 401 -20.78 9.79 -10.68
C GLU A 401 -20.32 11.02 -9.88
N THR A 402 -19.87 10.82 -8.64
CA THR A 402 -19.52 11.92 -7.74
C THR A 402 -18.10 12.39 -7.90
N GLY A 403 -17.22 11.51 -8.40
CA GLY A 403 -15.81 11.80 -8.62
C GLY A 403 -15.05 12.04 -7.33
N ASN A 404 -15.42 11.37 -6.23
CA ASN A 404 -14.66 11.43 -4.99
C ASN A 404 -13.22 10.94 -5.23
N ILE A 405 -12.25 11.80 -4.90
CA ILE A 405 -10.81 11.49 -4.94
C ILE A 405 -10.28 11.60 -3.52
N TYR A 406 -9.63 10.54 -3.05
CA TYR A 406 -8.93 10.51 -1.77
C TYR A 406 -7.44 10.69 -2.02
N MET A 407 -6.79 11.44 -1.13
CA MET A 407 -5.37 11.69 -1.16
C MET A 407 -4.76 11.37 0.21
N ALA A 408 -3.77 10.48 0.20
CA ALA A 408 -2.94 10.15 1.35
C ALA A 408 -1.86 11.21 1.57
N THR A 409 -1.62 11.55 2.83
CA THR A 409 -0.57 12.46 3.30
C THR A 409 0.04 11.93 4.60
N ASP A 410 1.15 12.52 5.05
CA ASP A 410 1.75 12.21 6.35
C ASP A 410 0.89 12.61 7.57
N SER A 411 -0.19 13.38 7.37
CA SER A 411 -1.11 13.80 8.45
C SER A 411 -2.53 13.22 8.35
N GLY A 412 -2.71 12.24 7.49
CA GLY A 412 -3.98 11.59 7.23
C GLY A 412 -4.47 11.80 5.80
N ILE A 413 -5.78 11.68 5.63
CA ILE A 413 -6.40 11.64 4.30
C ILE A 413 -7.19 12.92 4.08
N TYR A 414 -7.08 13.48 2.89
CA TYR A 414 -7.95 14.53 2.37
C TYR A 414 -8.79 13.96 1.24
N PHE A 415 -9.95 14.57 0.99
CA PHE A 415 -10.75 14.22 -0.17
C PHE A 415 -11.29 15.45 -0.89
N THR A 416 -11.52 15.30 -2.19
CA THR A 416 -12.25 16.25 -3.03
C THR A 416 -13.23 15.49 -3.92
N ASN A 417 -14.06 16.21 -4.66
CA ASN A 417 -14.98 15.68 -5.66
C ASN A 417 -15.36 16.78 -6.65
N TYR A 418 -16.14 16.49 -7.69
CA TYR A 418 -16.44 17.50 -8.72
C TYR A 418 -17.02 18.80 -8.15
N LYS A 419 -17.90 18.71 -7.14
CA LYS A 419 -18.47 19.88 -6.46
C LYS A 419 -17.41 20.64 -5.66
N LEU A 420 -16.58 19.93 -4.91
CA LEU A 420 -15.52 20.54 -4.11
C LEU A 420 -14.42 21.18 -4.98
N LEU A 421 -14.15 20.61 -6.16
CA LEU A 421 -13.28 21.20 -7.17
C LEU A 421 -13.86 22.51 -7.73
N GLU A 422 -15.17 22.60 -7.99
CA GLU A 422 -15.84 23.86 -8.35
C GLU A 422 -15.74 24.91 -7.23
N GLU A 423 -15.84 24.47 -5.97
CA GLU A 423 -15.66 25.28 -4.76
C GLU A 423 -14.17 25.56 -4.45
N LYS A 424 -13.25 25.08 -5.29
CA LYS A 424 -11.79 25.22 -5.15
C LYS A 424 -11.29 24.79 -3.77
N ARG A 425 -11.65 23.58 -3.33
CA ARG A 425 -11.22 23.08 -2.02
C ARG A 425 -11.12 21.56 -1.90
N TRP A 426 -10.34 21.15 -0.91
CA TRP A 426 -10.25 19.82 -0.32
C TRP A 426 -10.82 19.84 1.10
N GLU A 427 -11.37 18.73 1.52
CA GLU A 427 -11.83 18.51 2.89
C GLU A 427 -10.92 17.48 3.58
N LYS A 428 -10.59 17.72 4.84
CA LYS A 428 -9.90 16.72 5.66
C LYS A 428 -10.86 15.57 5.93
N PHE A 429 -10.44 14.35 5.59
CA PHE A 429 -11.23 13.14 5.73
C PHE A 429 -10.91 12.36 7.01
N SER A 430 -9.68 12.47 7.52
CA SER A 430 -9.22 11.79 8.74
C SER A 430 -9.89 12.37 10.00
N ASN A 431 -11.16 11.99 10.21
CA ASN A 431 -12.02 12.48 11.28
C ASN A 431 -11.75 11.74 12.60
N SER A 432 -10.53 11.87 13.14
CA SER A 432 -10.05 11.39 14.45
C SER A 432 -9.81 9.88 14.65
N THR A 433 -10.07 9.04 13.65
CA THR A 433 -9.85 7.58 13.75
C THR A 433 -8.53 7.08 13.16
N LEU A 434 -7.91 7.84 12.25
CA LEU A 434 -6.61 7.48 11.67
C LEU A 434 -5.46 8.11 12.48
N PRO A 435 -4.42 7.34 12.83
CA PRO A 435 -3.24 7.90 13.48
C PRO A 435 -2.49 8.88 12.57
N PHE A 436 -1.76 9.83 13.17
CA PHE A 436 -0.78 10.65 12.45
C PHE A 436 0.43 9.80 12.11
N CYS A 437 0.52 9.37 10.86
CA CYS A 437 1.62 8.57 10.32
C CYS A 437 1.62 8.66 8.79
N ASN A 438 2.76 8.32 8.18
CA ASN A 438 2.86 8.17 6.74
C ASN A 438 1.89 7.06 6.27
N ILE A 439 1.04 7.42 5.30
CA ILE A 439 0.12 6.52 4.63
C ILE A 439 0.80 6.10 3.33
N SER A 440 1.03 4.82 3.14
CA SER A 440 1.78 4.29 2.00
C SER A 440 0.88 3.88 0.84
N ASP A 441 -0.36 3.49 1.14
CA ASP A 441 -1.31 2.99 0.15
C ASP A 441 -2.77 3.13 0.59
N LEU A 442 -3.65 3.21 -0.40
CA LEU A 442 -5.10 3.35 -0.23
C LEU A 442 -5.81 2.37 -1.16
N GLU A 443 -6.79 1.64 -0.64
CA GLU A 443 -7.59 0.70 -1.42
C GLU A 443 -9.09 0.91 -1.17
N ILE A 444 -9.86 1.13 -2.24
CA ILE A 444 -11.32 1.21 -2.14
C ILE A 444 -11.89 -0.20 -2.35
N ASN A 445 -12.61 -0.69 -1.33
CA ASN A 445 -13.32 -1.96 -1.42
C ASN A 445 -14.82 -1.71 -1.59
N TYR A 446 -15.32 -1.84 -2.82
CA TYR A 446 -16.74 -1.59 -3.09
C TYR A 446 -17.64 -2.62 -2.42
N ALA A 447 -17.22 -3.88 -2.29
CA ALA A 447 -18.03 -4.90 -1.62
C ALA A 447 -18.39 -4.55 -0.17
N THR A 448 -17.51 -3.83 0.55
CA THR A 448 -17.75 -3.35 1.93
C THR A 448 -18.04 -1.86 2.04
N ASN A 449 -17.92 -1.10 0.93
CA ASN A 449 -18.06 0.35 0.90
C ASN A 449 -17.10 1.08 1.86
N ARG A 450 -15.85 0.61 1.90
CA ARG A 450 -14.82 1.09 2.83
C ARG A 450 -13.53 1.44 2.11
N LEU A 451 -12.81 2.40 2.69
CA LEU A 451 -11.43 2.71 2.36
C LEU A 451 -10.53 1.94 3.33
N TYR A 452 -9.62 1.18 2.76
CA TYR A 452 -8.54 0.50 3.46
C TYR A 452 -7.28 1.35 3.31
N VAL A 453 -6.55 1.50 4.41
CA VAL A 453 -5.45 2.45 4.53
C VAL A 453 -4.23 1.70 5.07
N ALA A 454 -3.23 1.49 4.22
CA ALA A 454 -1.95 0.98 4.64
C ALA A 454 -1.12 2.12 5.23
N THR A 455 -0.44 1.86 6.33
CA THR A 455 0.40 2.84 6.99
C THR A 455 1.80 2.30 7.15
N TYR A 456 2.76 3.22 7.16
CA TYR A 456 4.13 2.90 7.43
C TYR A 456 4.38 2.96 8.95
N GLY A 457 4.11 1.84 9.62
CA GLY A 457 4.41 1.64 11.04
C GLY A 457 3.21 1.65 11.97
N ARG A 458 1.98 1.66 11.42
CA ARG A 458 0.72 1.60 12.19
C ARG A 458 -0.27 0.55 11.66
N GLY A 459 0.20 -0.42 10.86
CA GLY A 459 -0.62 -1.49 10.30
C GLY A 459 -1.62 -1.01 9.24
N VAL A 460 -2.78 -1.69 9.15
CA VAL A 460 -3.84 -1.38 8.19
C VAL A 460 -5.10 -0.90 8.92
N TRP A 461 -5.66 0.22 8.46
CA TRP A 461 -6.88 0.81 9.00
C TRP A 461 -8.03 0.72 8.00
N ILE A 462 -9.26 0.68 8.49
CA ILE A 462 -10.45 0.60 7.66
C ILE A 462 -11.44 1.68 8.11
N THR A 463 -11.95 2.46 7.16
CA THR A 463 -12.94 3.51 7.39
C THR A 463 -14.06 3.45 6.35
N PRO A 464 -15.30 3.87 6.65
CA PRO A 464 -16.31 4.11 5.62
C PRO A 464 -15.78 5.07 4.54
N LEU A 465 -16.36 5.06 3.33
CA LEU A 465 -16.09 6.07 2.30
C LEU A 465 -16.76 7.42 2.63
N ALA A 466 -16.14 8.53 2.24
CA ALA A 466 -16.64 9.89 2.42
C ALA A 466 -18.06 10.07 1.87
N GLU A 467 -18.90 10.75 2.64
CA GLU A 467 -20.17 11.25 2.13
C GLU A 467 -19.87 12.33 1.08
N THR A 468 -20.67 12.36 0.02
CA THR A 468 -20.39 13.24 -1.13
C THR A 468 -20.91 14.66 -0.87
N GLY A 469 -21.76 14.83 0.16
CA GLY A 469 -22.44 16.09 0.47
C GLY A 469 -23.41 16.51 -0.63
N MET A 470 -23.64 15.65 -1.63
CA MET A 470 -24.54 15.88 -2.75
C MET A 470 -25.95 15.41 -2.38
N ASN A 471 -26.55 16.08 -1.40
CA ASN A 471 -27.92 15.87 -0.92
C ASN A 471 -29.03 16.22 -1.93
N LYS A 472 -28.73 16.26 -3.24
CA LYS A 472 -29.71 16.59 -4.28
C LYS A 472 -30.64 15.39 -4.49
N PRO A 473 -31.98 15.60 -4.44
CA PRO A 473 -32.91 14.51 -4.69
C PRO A 473 -32.72 13.87 -6.07
N VAL A 474 -32.42 12.57 -6.11
CA VAL A 474 -32.35 11.78 -7.34
C VAL A 474 -33.75 11.38 -7.75
N ARG A 475 -34.24 11.93 -8.86
CA ARG A 475 -35.62 11.72 -9.33
C ARG A 475 -35.66 10.83 -10.56
N ILE A 476 -36.21 9.62 -10.43
CA ILE A 476 -36.45 8.71 -11.54
C ILE A 476 -37.72 9.16 -12.26
N LYS A 477 -37.55 10.00 -13.28
CA LYS A 477 -38.65 10.55 -14.10
C LYS A 477 -39.06 9.63 -15.25
N LYS A 478 -38.17 8.75 -15.69
CA LYS A 478 -38.39 7.71 -16.71
C LYS A 478 -37.97 6.36 -16.13
N SER A 479 -38.63 5.29 -16.54
CA SER A 479 -38.23 3.96 -16.08
C SER A 479 -36.82 3.64 -16.58
N VAL A 480 -35.97 3.10 -15.70
CA VAL A 480 -34.53 2.96 -15.95
C VAL A 480 -33.97 1.75 -15.23
N VAL A 481 -32.89 1.19 -15.79
CA VAL A 481 -32.04 0.18 -15.15
C VAL A 481 -30.74 0.85 -14.74
N TRP A 482 -30.34 0.66 -13.49
CA TRP A 482 -29.03 1.05 -12.98
C TRP A 482 -28.12 -0.18 -12.95
N ASP A 483 -27.18 -0.21 -13.88
CA ASP A 483 -26.24 -1.30 -14.16
C ASP A 483 -24.79 -0.96 -13.78
N LYS A 484 -24.56 0.25 -13.26
CA LYS A 484 -23.29 0.70 -12.70
C LYS A 484 -23.41 0.96 -11.20
N PRO A 485 -22.30 0.84 -10.43
CA PRO A 485 -22.27 1.25 -9.05
C PRO A 485 -22.76 2.68 -8.87
N LYS A 486 -23.54 2.94 -7.81
CA LYS A 486 -24.10 4.26 -7.54
C LYS A 486 -24.16 4.55 -6.05
N LYS A 487 -23.88 5.79 -5.64
CA LYS A 487 -24.03 6.23 -4.25
C LYS A 487 -25.11 7.30 -4.17
N ILE A 488 -26.09 7.12 -3.29
CA ILE A 488 -27.18 8.06 -3.05
C ILE A 488 -26.99 8.70 -1.68
N ASP A 489 -26.69 9.98 -1.70
CA ASP A 489 -26.68 10.87 -0.55
C ASP A 489 -27.92 11.79 -0.62
N GLY A 490 -28.85 11.67 0.32
CA GLY A 490 -30.14 12.38 0.32
C GLY A 490 -31.34 11.59 -0.23
N GLU A 491 -32.26 12.24 -0.95
CA GLU A 491 -33.54 11.62 -1.32
C GLU A 491 -33.51 10.89 -2.68
N LEU A 492 -33.89 9.61 -2.73
CA LEU A 492 -34.20 8.88 -3.96
C LEU A 492 -35.72 8.83 -4.17
N ILE A 493 -36.22 9.44 -5.25
CA ILE A 493 -37.64 9.48 -5.57
C ILE A 493 -37.92 8.74 -6.88
N VAL A 494 -38.68 7.65 -6.81
CA VAL A 494 -39.22 7.01 -8.01
C VAL A 494 -40.58 7.63 -8.33
N SER A 495 -40.68 8.30 -9.48
CA SER A 495 -41.88 9.07 -9.87
C SER A 495 -43.07 8.15 -10.14
N ALA A 496 -44.28 8.71 -10.12
CA ALA A 496 -45.52 7.95 -10.22
C ALA A 496 -45.56 7.07 -11.48
N GLY A 497 -45.90 5.79 -11.31
CA GLY A 497 -45.97 4.81 -12.39
C GLY A 497 -44.64 4.44 -13.05
N LYS A 498 -43.49 4.92 -12.54
CA LYS A 498 -42.16 4.61 -13.10
C LYS A 498 -41.50 3.44 -12.38
N THR A 499 -40.58 2.77 -13.07
CA THR A 499 -39.82 1.64 -12.54
C THR A 499 -38.34 1.98 -12.47
N LEU A 500 -37.74 1.81 -11.30
CA LEU A 500 -36.29 1.72 -11.15
C LEU A 500 -35.91 0.26 -10.97
N THR A 501 -35.02 -0.25 -11.83
CA THR A 501 -34.41 -1.57 -11.66
C THR A 501 -32.95 -1.40 -11.27
N ILE A 502 -32.54 -1.99 -10.16
CA ILE A 502 -31.16 -2.01 -9.67
C ILE A 502 -30.55 -3.35 -10.05
N SER A 503 -29.56 -3.33 -10.95
CA SER A 503 -28.80 -4.50 -11.40
C SER A 503 -27.30 -4.44 -11.08
N ASN A 504 -26.87 -3.43 -10.33
CA ASN A 504 -25.53 -3.30 -9.76
C ASN A 504 -25.62 -2.60 -8.39
N SER A 505 -24.54 -2.54 -7.63
CA SER A 505 -24.52 -2.03 -6.25
C SER A 505 -24.97 -0.56 -6.16
N VAL A 506 -25.99 -0.30 -5.35
CA VAL A 506 -26.48 1.04 -5.03
C VAL A 506 -26.40 1.24 -3.52
N TYR A 507 -25.53 2.14 -3.08
CA TYR A 507 -25.32 2.47 -1.67
C TYR A 507 -26.19 3.64 -1.26
N ILE A 508 -26.90 3.46 -0.14
CA ILE A 508 -27.79 4.46 0.45
C ILE A 508 -27.13 4.94 1.75
N THR A 509 -26.77 6.23 1.83
CA THR A 509 -26.17 6.80 3.05
C THR A 509 -27.16 6.76 4.21
N SER A 510 -26.65 6.88 5.45
CA SER A 510 -27.48 6.84 6.66
C SER A 510 -28.54 7.95 6.71
N LYS A 511 -28.29 9.07 6.04
CA LYS A 511 -29.19 10.24 5.94
C LYS A 511 -30.17 10.15 4.76
N SER A 512 -30.00 9.16 3.88
CA SER A 512 -30.77 9.05 2.66
C SER A 512 -32.19 8.51 2.89
N LYS A 513 -33.13 8.99 2.08
CA LYS A 513 -34.54 8.61 2.12
C LYS A 513 -35.01 8.10 0.77
N ILE A 514 -35.66 6.95 0.73
CA ILE A 514 -36.23 6.41 -0.51
C ILE A 514 -37.75 6.57 -0.49
N THR A 515 -38.28 7.24 -1.52
CA THR A 515 -39.71 7.51 -1.69
C THR A 515 -40.21 6.94 -3.02
N LEU A 516 -41.13 5.98 -2.97
CA LEU A 516 -41.84 5.46 -4.15
C LEU A 516 -43.20 6.15 -4.28
N LYS A 517 -43.39 6.92 -5.36
CA LYS A 517 -44.66 7.60 -5.62
C LYS A 517 -45.74 6.61 -6.07
N LYS A 518 -46.99 7.08 -6.21
CA LYS A 518 -48.16 6.25 -6.54
C LYS A 518 -47.88 5.35 -7.76
N GLY A 519 -48.05 4.04 -7.61
CA GLY A 519 -47.84 3.07 -8.69
C GLY A 519 -46.38 2.87 -9.14
N ALA A 520 -45.41 3.47 -8.46
CA ALA A 520 -43.99 3.29 -8.78
C ALA A 520 -43.49 1.89 -8.40
N LYS A 521 -42.48 1.39 -9.11
CA LYS A 521 -41.85 0.10 -8.84
C LYS A 521 -40.36 0.26 -8.58
N LEU A 522 -39.85 -0.38 -7.55
CA LEU A 522 -38.43 -0.59 -7.33
C LEU A 522 -38.15 -2.09 -7.44
N ILE A 523 -37.33 -2.48 -8.41
CA ILE A 523 -36.90 -3.86 -8.61
C ILE A 523 -35.43 -3.92 -8.21
N VAL A 524 -35.08 -4.74 -7.23
CA VAL A 524 -33.71 -4.93 -6.77
C VAL A 524 -33.29 -6.35 -7.13
N LYS A 525 -32.34 -6.47 -8.06
CA LYS A 525 -31.73 -7.77 -8.36
C LYS A 525 -30.83 -8.21 -7.20
N GLN A 526 -30.68 -9.51 -7.03
CA GLN A 526 -29.69 -10.11 -6.14
C GLN A 526 -28.54 -10.70 -6.96
N SER A 527 -27.31 -10.54 -6.46
CA SER A 527 -26.22 -11.43 -6.85
C SER A 527 -26.28 -12.70 -6.00
N SER A 528 -25.45 -13.71 -6.32
CA SER A 528 -25.34 -14.94 -5.52
C SER A 528 -24.93 -14.72 -4.06
N ARG A 529 -24.52 -13.50 -3.67
CA ARG A 529 -23.98 -13.20 -2.33
C ARG A 529 -24.74 -12.16 -1.51
N LYS A 530 -25.59 -11.29 -2.11
CA LYS A 530 -26.47 -10.33 -1.39
C LYS A 530 -27.37 -9.50 -2.33
N GLN A 531 -28.36 -8.81 -1.74
CA GLN A 531 -29.14 -7.75 -2.39
C GLN A 531 -28.23 -6.62 -2.90
N LEU A 532 -28.54 -6.01 -4.05
CA LEU A 532 -27.73 -4.94 -4.65
C LEU A 532 -28.10 -3.51 -4.21
N LEU A 533 -29.12 -3.37 -3.36
CA LEU A 533 -29.40 -2.13 -2.63
C LEU A 533 -28.81 -2.27 -1.24
N LEU A 534 -27.84 -1.41 -0.92
CA LEU A 534 -26.97 -1.53 0.24
C LEU A 534 -27.04 -0.29 1.14
N ASP A 535 -26.80 -0.46 2.43
CA ASP A 535 -26.55 0.65 3.36
C ASP A 535 -25.13 1.20 3.22
N ASN A 536 -24.81 2.26 3.98
CA ASN A 536 -23.48 2.89 3.91
C ASN A 536 -22.33 1.98 4.40
N ALA A 537 -22.64 0.89 5.09
CA ALA A 537 -21.67 -0.10 5.55
C ALA A 537 -21.58 -1.31 4.59
N GLY A 538 -22.27 -1.26 3.46
CA GLY A 538 -22.27 -2.33 2.45
C GLY A 538 -23.15 -3.53 2.81
N ASN A 539 -24.01 -3.44 3.83
CA ASN A 539 -24.98 -4.46 4.18
C ASN A 539 -26.26 -4.31 3.36
N ALA A 540 -27.08 -5.35 3.28
CA ALA A 540 -28.37 -5.27 2.59
C ALA A 540 -29.25 -4.15 3.21
N PHE A 541 -29.75 -3.25 2.37
CA PHE A 541 -30.60 -2.17 2.83
C PHE A 541 -31.96 -2.70 3.27
N ASP A 542 -32.38 -2.32 4.49
CA ASP A 542 -33.70 -2.64 5.00
C ASP A 542 -34.80 -1.93 4.20
N VAL A 543 -35.41 -2.67 3.26
CA VAL A 543 -36.46 -2.18 2.36
C VAL A 543 -37.75 -1.78 3.11
N SER A 544 -37.89 -2.13 4.39
CA SER A 544 -39.01 -1.67 5.22
C SER A 544 -38.94 -0.15 5.47
N LYS A 545 -37.73 0.44 5.41
CA LYS A 545 -37.48 1.88 5.56
C LYS A 545 -37.93 2.70 4.33
N ILE A 546 -38.37 2.06 3.25
CA ILE A 546 -38.81 2.72 2.03
C ILE A 546 -40.22 3.28 2.19
N VAL A 547 -40.38 4.58 1.95
CA VAL A 547 -41.69 5.24 1.95
C VAL A 547 -42.45 4.88 0.67
N LYS A 548 -43.51 4.07 0.82
CA LYS A 548 -44.34 3.57 -0.29
C LYS A 548 -45.69 4.30 -0.33
N LEU A 549 -45.97 5.04 -1.40
CA LEU A 549 -47.32 5.58 -1.66
C LEU A 549 -48.24 4.53 -2.30
N LYS A 550 -49.54 4.83 -2.37
CA LYS A 550 -50.59 3.91 -2.87
C LYS A 550 -50.17 3.17 -4.15
N ARG A 551 -50.28 1.83 -4.13
CA ARG A 551 -49.93 0.91 -5.24
C ARG A 551 -48.44 0.87 -5.63
N ALA A 552 -47.54 1.46 -4.84
CA ALA A 552 -46.10 1.30 -5.07
C ALA A 552 -45.63 -0.09 -4.64
N VAL A 553 -44.64 -0.64 -5.35
CA VAL A 553 -44.13 -2.01 -5.12
C VAL A 553 -42.62 -1.98 -5.01
N VAL A 554 -42.08 -2.73 -4.05
CA VAL A 554 -40.66 -3.13 -4.01
C VAL A 554 -40.63 -4.63 -4.29
N LYS A 555 -39.83 -5.04 -5.27
CA LYS A 555 -39.62 -6.45 -5.61
C LYS A 555 -38.14 -6.77 -5.51
N ILE A 556 -37.82 -7.84 -4.81
CA ILE A 556 -36.47 -8.41 -4.80
C ILE A 556 -36.50 -9.60 -5.77
N GLU A 557 -35.61 -9.59 -6.75
CA GLU A 557 -35.50 -10.64 -7.77
C GLU A 557 -34.18 -11.36 -7.60
N THR A 558 -34.23 -12.67 -7.34
CA THR A 558 -33.11 -13.57 -7.56
C THR A 558 -32.91 -13.73 -9.07
N ASN A 559 -31.66 -13.71 -9.52
CA ASN A 559 -31.35 -14.17 -10.88
C ASN A 559 -31.74 -15.63 -11.07
#